data_AF-A0A4R1G2D4-F1
#
_entry.id   AF-A0A4R1G2D4-F1
#
_cell.length_a   1.000
_cell.length_b   1.000
_cell.length_c   1.000
_cell.angle_alpha   90.00
_cell.angle_beta   90.00
_cell.angle_gamma   90.00
#
_symmetry.space_group_name_H-M   'P 1'
#
loop_
_entity.id
_entity.type
_entity.pdbx_description
1 polymer ?
#
loop_
_entity_poly.entity_id
_entity_poly.type
_entity_poly.pdbx_seq_one_letter_code
_entity_poly.pdbx_strand_id
1 'polypeptide(L)'
;MSSIKADPDALRSTQTSFDSVASTLSAALTTLAAALAAEGECWGGDETGQAFAGNYTPGVEQGKTAVGNLAKSMTQLGTNMVTVADKLVEQDTARAAQLKQSTGS
;
A
#
# COMPACT_ATOMS: atom_id res chain seq x y z
N MET A 1 -7.10 -16.97 -28.70
CA MET A 1 -6.39 -16.18 -27.67
C MET A 1 -7.39 -15.21 -27.06
N SER A 2 -7.74 -15.37 -25.78
CA SER A 2 -8.67 -14.46 -25.11
C SER A 2 -7.98 -13.11 -24.91
N SER A 3 -8.44 -12.09 -25.64
CA SER A 3 -8.05 -10.70 -25.38
C SER A 3 -8.61 -10.32 -24.00
N ILE A 4 -7.72 -10.00 -23.06
CA ILE A 4 -8.12 -9.30 -21.83
C ILE A 4 -8.64 -7.93 -22.28
N LYS A 5 -9.95 -7.74 -22.21
CA LYS A 5 -10.57 -6.40 -22.27
C LYS A 5 -10.54 -5.81 -20.86
N ALA A 6 -9.37 -5.34 -20.45
CA ALA A 6 -9.25 -4.47 -19.29
C ALA A 6 -9.31 -3.03 -19.76
N ASP A 7 -10.00 -2.18 -18.99
CA ASP A 7 -10.04 -0.74 -19.20
C ASP A 7 -8.82 -0.11 -18.49
N PRO A 8 -7.82 0.41 -19.22
CA PRO A 8 -6.63 1.02 -18.63
C PRO A 8 -6.97 2.22 -17.74
N ASP A 9 -8.00 2.99 -18.07
CA ASP A 9 -8.36 4.18 -17.31
C ASP A 9 -9.07 3.79 -16.02
N ALA A 10 -9.91 2.75 -16.06
CA ALA A 10 -10.47 2.15 -14.85
C ALA A 10 -9.35 1.62 -13.93
N LEU A 11 -8.32 0.95 -14.48
CA LEU A 11 -7.18 0.48 -13.69
C LEU A 11 -6.41 1.64 -13.05
N ARG A 12 -6.11 2.71 -13.79
CA ARG A 12 -5.46 3.91 -13.22
C ARG A 12 -6.32 4.55 -12.13
N SER A 13 -7.64 4.59 -12.30
CA SER A 13 -8.54 5.18 -11.31
C SER A 13 -8.50 4.46 -9.95
N THR A 14 -8.19 3.15 -9.93
CA THR A 14 -8.07 2.40 -8.68
C THR A 14 -6.94 2.89 -7.79
N GLN A 15 -5.90 3.53 -8.35
CA GLN A 15 -4.79 4.10 -7.60
C GLN A 15 -5.29 5.05 -6.50
N THR A 16 -6.23 5.93 -6.84
CA THR A 16 -6.78 6.91 -5.88
C THR A 16 -7.44 6.23 -4.69
N SER A 17 -8.11 5.09 -4.92
CA SER A 17 -8.74 4.33 -3.84
C SER A 17 -7.71 3.68 -2.92
N PHE A 18 -6.66 3.09 -3.49
CA PHE A 18 -5.55 2.53 -2.72
C PHE A 18 -4.79 3.59 -1.92
N ASP A 19 -4.53 4.75 -2.53
CA ASP A 19 -3.88 5.88 -1.86
C ASP A 19 -4.74 6.45 -0.73
N SER A 20 -6.07 6.49 -0.90
CA SER A 20 -7.00 6.88 0.17
C SER A 20 -6.93 5.92 1.37
N VAL A 21 -6.87 4.61 1.12
CA VAL A 21 -6.73 3.61 2.19
C VAL A 21 -5.35 3.73 2.86
N ALA A 22 -4.28 3.89 2.08
CA ALA A 22 -2.92 4.10 2.60
C ALA A 22 -2.84 5.36 3.49
N SER A 23 -3.49 6.44 3.09
CA SER A 23 -3.58 7.68 3.86
C SER A 23 -4.33 7.47 5.18
N THR A 24 -5.47 6.75 5.14
CA THR A 24 -6.26 6.42 6.34
C THR A 24 -5.44 5.60 7.33
N LEU A 25 -4.73 4.58 6.85
CA LEU A 25 -3.85 3.75 7.68
C LEU A 25 -2.70 4.57 8.29
N SER A 26 -2.13 5.48 7.52
CA SER A 26 -1.05 6.36 7.98
C SER A 26 -1.55 7.32 9.07
N ALA A 27 -2.73 7.92 8.90
CA ALA A 27 -3.36 8.78 9.89
C ALA A 27 -3.70 8.03 11.19
N ALA A 28 -4.22 6.81 11.07
CA ALA A 28 -4.48 5.94 12.21
C ALA A 28 -3.19 5.59 12.96
N LEU A 29 -2.10 5.28 12.24
CA LEU A 29 -0.79 5.03 12.84
C LEU A 29 -0.24 6.25 13.58
N THR A 30 -0.36 7.46 13.00
CA THR A 30 0.04 8.70 13.67
C THR A 30 -0.77 8.92 14.95
N THR A 31 -2.08 8.68 14.91
CA THR A 31 -2.94 8.80 16.10
C THR A 31 -2.56 7.80 17.18
N LEU A 32 -2.35 6.54 16.80
CA LEU A 32 -1.89 5.48 17.71
C LEU A 32 -0.55 5.83 18.35
N ALA A 33 0.43 6.26 17.55
CA ALA A 33 1.75 6.64 18.04
C ALA A 33 1.69 7.82 19.02
N ALA A 34 0.83 8.81 18.74
CA ALA A 34 0.62 9.95 19.64
C ALA A 34 -0.03 9.52 20.97
N ALA A 35 -1.04 8.65 20.93
CA ALA A 35 -1.69 8.14 22.14
C ALA A 35 -0.71 7.35 23.03
N LEU A 36 0.07 6.46 22.42
CA LEU A 36 1.10 5.69 23.13
C LEU A 36 2.20 6.58 23.73
N ALA A 37 2.63 7.62 23.00
CA ALA A 37 3.61 8.57 23.51
C ALA A 37 3.05 9.43 24.67
N ALA A 38 1.75 9.74 24.64
CA ALA A 38 1.08 10.47 25.71
C ALA A 38 0.87 9.64 26.98
N GLU A 39 0.65 8.33 26.84
CA GLU A 39 0.58 7.39 27.98
C GLU A 39 1.95 7.21 28.66
N GLY A 40 3.04 7.19 27.87
CA GLY A 40 4.39 7.02 28.40
C GLY A 40 4.56 5.71 29.17
N GLU A 41 5.56 5.66 30.06
CA GLU A 41 5.77 4.52 30.96
C GLU A 41 4.81 4.63 32.14
N CYS A 42 3.57 4.16 31.95
CA CYS A 42 2.55 4.13 33.00
C CYS A 42 2.75 3.00 34.02
N TRP A 43 3.70 2.10 33.76
CA TRP A 43 4.12 1.04 34.67
C TRP A 43 5.26 1.52 35.58
N GLY A 44 5.25 1.11 36.85
CA GLY A 44 6.30 1.45 37.82
C GLY A 44 7.67 0.87 37.45
N GLY A 45 8.73 1.36 38.10
CA GLY A 45 10.09 0.85 37.89
C GLY A 45 10.41 -0.45 38.64
N ASP A 46 9.42 -1.07 39.28
CA ASP A 46 9.59 -2.32 40.03
C ASP A 46 9.70 -3.54 39.10
N GLU A 47 9.98 -4.71 39.66
CA GLU A 47 10.18 -5.94 38.89
C GLU A 47 8.95 -6.29 38.02
N THR A 48 7.75 -6.00 38.53
CA THR A 48 6.49 -6.22 37.78
C THR A 48 6.36 -5.27 36.60
N GLY A 49 6.65 -3.99 36.80
CA GLY A 49 6.62 -2.99 35.73
C GLY A 49 7.71 -3.21 34.68
N GLN A 50 8.91 -3.65 35.08
CA GLN A 50 9.96 -4.03 34.12
C GLN A 50 9.57 -5.27 33.31
N ALA A 51 8.98 -6.29 33.93
CA ALA A 51 8.48 -7.47 33.23
C ALA A 51 7.34 -7.12 32.25
N PHE A 52 6.46 -6.19 32.61
CA PHE A 52 5.43 -5.66 31.72
C PHE A 52 6.05 -4.93 30.52
N ALA A 53 6.97 -3.98 30.79
CA ALA A 53 7.67 -3.21 29.77
C ALA A 53 8.38 -4.10 28.73
N GLY A 54 9.03 -5.17 29.22
CA GLY A 54 9.76 -6.13 28.39
C GLY A 54 8.91 -6.80 27.30
N ASN A 55 7.60 -6.97 27.54
CA ASN A 55 6.67 -7.54 26.56
C ASN A 55 5.87 -6.47 25.81
N TYR A 56 5.44 -5.42 26.51
CA TYR A 56 4.58 -4.38 25.97
C TYR A 56 5.29 -3.53 24.91
N THR A 57 6.48 -3.00 25.22
CA THR A 57 7.21 -2.07 24.33
C THR A 57 7.57 -2.72 22.98
N PRO A 58 8.09 -3.96 22.91
CA PRO A 58 8.31 -4.63 21.64
C PRO A 58 7.03 -4.88 20.85
N GLY A 59 5.93 -5.23 21.53
CA GLY A 59 4.63 -5.44 20.89
C GLY A 59 4.07 -4.17 20.25
N VAL A 60 4.25 -3.02 20.91
CA VAL A 60 3.91 -1.70 20.38
C VAL A 60 4.69 -1.39 19.10
N GLU A 61 6.01 -1.57 19.11
CA GLU A 61 6.85 -1.29 17.93
C GLU A 61 6.55 -2.24 16.76
N GLN A 62 6.28 -3.51 17.05
CA GLN A 62 5.84 -4.48 16.04
C GLN A 62 4.50 -4.07 15.42
N GLY A 63 3.52 -3.66 16.25
CA GLY A 63 2.22 -3.18 15.78
C GLY A 63 2.34 -1.94 14.90
N LYS A 64 3.10 -0.94 15.33
CA LYS A 64 3.38 0.28 14.55
C LYS A 64 4.02 -0.05 13.20
N THR A 65 5.02 -0.94 13.20
CA THR A 65 5.71 -1.39 12.00
C THR A 65 4.76 -2.11 11.04
N ALA A 66 3.91 -3.01 11.55
CA ALA A 66 2.95 -3.75 10.74
C ALA A 66 1.93 -2.83 10.05
N VAL A 67 1.34 -1.88 10.78
CA VAL A 67 0.40 -0.90 10.20
C VAL A 67 1.10 -0.01 9.18
N GLY A 68 2.32 0.45 9.46
CA GLY A 68 3.12 1.23 8.52
C GLY A 68 3.45 0.46 7.24
N ASN A 69 3.75 -0.82 7.34
CA ASN A 69 3.98 -1.68 6.18
C ASN A 69 2.69 -1.91 5.38
N LEU A 70 1.54 -2.07 6.04
CA LEU A 70 0.26 -2.20 5.36
C LEU A 70 -0.07 -0.94 4.54
N ALA A 71 0.16 0.26 5.10
CA ALA A 71 -0.02 1.51 4.36
C ALA A 71 0.86 1.56 3.10
N LYS A 72 2.14 1.19 3.22
CA LYS A 72 3.07 1.11 2.08
C LYS A 72 2.61 0.10 1.03
N SER A 73 2.12 -1.07 1.45
CA SER A 73 1.61 -2.09 0.54
C SER A 73 0.39 -1.59 -0.24
N MET A 74 -0.50 -0.81 0.38
CA MET A 74 -1.63 -0.21 -0.32
C MET A 74 -1.17 0.77 -1.41
N THR A 75 -0.23 1.68 -1.11
CA THR A 75 0.36 2.56 -2.13
C THR A 75 1.02 1.77 -3.26
N GLN A 76 1.76 0.70 -2.93
CA GLN A 76 2.37 -0.16 -3.95
C GLN A 76 1.33 -0.84 -4.85
N LEU A 77 0.20 -1.29 -4.31
CA LEU A 77 -0.88 -1.85 -5.11
C LEU A 77 -1.45 -0.82 -6.09
N GLY A 78 -1.64 0.43 -5.65
CA GLY A 78 -2.04 1.53 -6.53
C GLY A 78 -1.05 1.74 -7.69
N THR A 79 0.24 1.84 -7.39
CA THR A 79 1.30 1.96 -8.40
C THR A 79 1.34 0.78 -9.37
N ASN A 80 1.11 -0.44 -8.88
CA ASN A 80 1.08 -1.63 -9.71
C ASN A 80 -0.10 -1.61 -10.69
N MET A 81 -1.26 -1.11 -10.29
CA MET A 81 -2.42 -0.98 -11.19
C MET A 81 -2.16 -0.01 -12.33
N VAL A 82 -1.50 1.12 -12.06
CA VAL A 82 -1.03 2.05 -13.10
C VAL A 82 -0.04 1.36 -14.05
N THR A 83 0.93 0.65 -13.49
CA THR A 83 1.93 -0.08 -14.28
C THR A 83 1.28 -1.12 -15.21
N VAL A 84 0.24 -1.82 -14.74
CA VAL A 84 -0.52 -2.76 -15.56
C VAL A 84 -1.29 -2.03 -16.66
N ALA A 85 -1.92 -0.90 -16.36
CA ALA A 85 -2.61 -0.08 -17.36
C ALA A 85 -1.68 0.42 -18.47
N ASP A 86 -0.49 0.89 -18.11
CA ASP A 86 0.49 1.41 -19.07
C ASP A 86 1.02 0.30 -19.98
N LYS A 87 1.33 -0.88 -19.42
CA LYS A 87 1.74 -2.06 -20.20
C LYS A 87 0.65 -2.53 -21.15
N LEU A 88 -0.62 -2.39 -20.76
CA LEU A 88 -1.74 -2.77 -21.62
C LEU A 88 -1.85 -1.83 -22.84
N VAL A 89 -1.74 -0.52 -22.62
CA VAL A 89 -1.74 0.50 -23.70
C VAL A 89 -0.54 0.33 -24.62
N GLU A 90 0.64 0.08 -24.06
CA GLU A 90 1.87 -0.16 -24.83
C GLU A 90 1.72 -1.40 -25.73
N GLN A 91 1.22 -2.50 -25.18
CA GLN A 91 1.00 -3.74 -25.93
C GLN A 91 -0.02 -3.56 -27.06
N ASP A 92 -1.12 -2.86 -26.80
CA ASP A 92 -2.17 -2.61 -27.80
C ASP A 92 -1.64 -1.73 -28.95
N THR A 93 -0.92 -0.65 -28.61
CA THR A 93 -0.31 0.25 -29.59
C THR A 93 0.72 -0.48 -30.46
N ALA A 94 1.58 -1.30 -29.87
CA ALA A 94 2.57 -2.09 -30.59
C ALA A 94 1.92 -3.09 -31.57
N ARG A 95 0.85 -3.78 -31.13
CA ARG A 95 0.09 -4.70 -31.99
C ARG A 95 -0.62 -3.96 -33.13
N ALA A 96 -1.23 -2.82 -32.86
CA ALA A 96 -1.87 -2.00 -33.90
C ALA A 96 -0.86 -1.53 -34.96
N ALA A 97 0.36 -1.17 -34.55
CA ALA A 97 1.45 -0.81 -35.47
C ALA A 97 1.90 -2.00 -36.34
N GLN A 98 2.05 -3.19 -35.75
CA GLN A 98 2.39 -4.42 -36.49
C GLN A 98 1.32 -4.80 -37.51
N LEU A 99 0.04 -4.70 -37.13
CA LEU A 99 -1.07 -4.98 -38.05
C LEU A 99 -1.07 -4.04 -39.25
N LYS A 100 -0.84 -2.73 -39.03
CA LYS A 100 -0.73 -1.75 -40.13
C LYS A 100 0.41 -2.08 -41.08
N GLN A 101 1.54 -2.57 -40.58
CA GLN A 101 2.66 -3.01 -41.41
C GLN A 101 2.33 -4.28 -42.20
N SER A 102 1.59 -5.22 -41.63
CA SER A 102 1.25 -6.49 -42.31
C SER A 102 0.09 -6.42 -43.30
N THR A 103 -0.80 -5.42 -43.19
CA THR A 103 -1.91 -5.20 -44.13
C THR A 103 -1.65 -4.12 -45.18
N GLY A 104 -0.52 -3.40 -45.07
CA GLY A 104 -0.07 -2.41 -46.05
C GLY A 104 0.84 -2.97 -47.15
N SER A 105 0.75 -4.28 -47.45
CA SER A 105 1.43 -4.95 -48.58
C SER A 105 0.42 -5.54 -49.55
#